data_AF-A0A959X1F2-F1
#
_entry.id   AF-A0A959X1F2-F1
#
_cell.length_a   1.000
_cell.length_b   1.000
_cell.length_c   1.000
_cell.angle_alpha   90.00
_cell.angle_beta   90.00
_cell.angle_gamma   90.00
#
_symmetry.space_group_name_H-M   'P 1'
#
loop_
_entity.id
_entity.type
_entity.pdbx_description
1 polymer ?
#
loop_
_entity_poly.entity_id
_entity_poly.type
_entity_poly.pdbx_seq_one_letter_code
_entity_poly.pdbx_strand_id
1 'polypeptide(L)'
;MLVLLVVTAAQLASQGTRGVSAPSPRLAAAVMMTITVTMGVYLVLLAPDSYQQSGGAYRPFGLTSDLVHVVAPCLIIADWLAFTPKGRLRWFDPLMWTIPPYAYLVFAFTRIALGADFGAGRIYPYPFMDIDVNGVGGVVLWIGALSIVLVTIGYGYYALDRLLARMAQHR
;
A
#
# COMPACT_ATOMS: atom_id res chain seq x y z
N MET A 1 0.18 11.96 12.28
CA MET A 1 -0.32 11.98 13.66
C MET A 1 -0.93 13.33 14.05
N LEU A 2 -0.17 14.44 14.02
CA LEU A 2 -0.68 15.77 14.41
C LEU A 2 -1.97 16.22 13.69
N VAL A 3 -2.06 16.02 12.37
CA VAL A 3 -3.26 16.37 11.60
C VAL A 3 -4.50 15.59 12.07
N LEU A 4 -4.36 14.30 12.36
CA LEU A 4 -5.47 13.48 12.85
C LEU A 4 -5.90 13.94 14.25
N LEU A 5 -4.95 14.22 15.14
CA LEU A 5 -5.25 14.74 16.48
C LEU A 5 -6.03 16.05 16.43
N VAL A 6 -5.60 16.99 15.57
CA VAL A 6 -6.28 18.28 15.38
C VAL A 6 -7.70 18.07 14.83
N VAL A 7 -7.86 17.22 13.81
CA VAL A 7 -9.17 16.93 13.20
C VAL A 7 -10.10 16.25 14.20
N THR A 8 -9.61 15.26 14.95
CA THR A 8 -10.39 14.57 15.98
C THR A 8 -10.79 15.51 17.10
N ALA A 9 -9.88 16.36 17.59
CA ALA A 9 -10.21 17.35 18.62
C ALA A 9 -11.27 18.36 18.14
N ALA A 10 -11.13 18.85 16.91
CA ALA A 10 -12.11 19.76 16.30
C ALA A 10 -13.48 19.09 16.09
N GLN A 11 -13.50 17.81 15.69
CA GLN A 11 -14.74 17.03 15.55
C GLN A 11 -15.38 16.73 16.90
N LEU A 12 -14.60 16.38 17.91
CA LEU A 12 -15.10 16.16 19.26
C LEU A 12 -15.75 17.43 19.83
N ALA A 13 -15.15 18.60 19.56
CA ALA A 13 -15.68 19.89 19.98
C ALA A 13 -16.95 20.32 19.22
N SER A 14 -17.13 19.90 17.97
CA SER A 14 -18.24 20.38 17.10
C SER A 14 -19.36 19.37 16.87
N GLN A 15 -19.07 18.06 16.87
CA GLN A 15 -19.96 16.96 16.50
C GLN A 15 -20.12 15.91 17.62
N GLY A 16 -19.46 16.11 18.77
CA GLY A 16 -19.50 15.19 19.90
C GLY A 16 -18.83 13.85 19.57
N THR A 17 -19.51 12.73 19.85
CA THR A 17 -18.95 11.38 19.65
C THR A 17 -19.05 10.87 18.21
N ARG A 18 -19.58 11.66 17.27
CA ARG A 18 -19.71 11.31 15.85
C ARG A 18 -18.66 12.05 15.03
N GLY A 19 -18.01 11.35 14.09
CA GLY A 19 -16.97 11.93 13.24
C GLY A 19 -16.52 10.96 12.16
N VAL A 20 -15.48 11.37 11.41
CA VAL A 20 -14.83 10.54 10.37
C VAL A 20 -13.40 10.22 10.80
N SER A 21 -12.91 9.04 10.42
CA SER A 21 -11.55 8.60 10.79
C SER A 21 -10.42 9.33 10.04
N ALA A 22 -10.74 10.05 8.96
CA ALA A 22 -9.76 10.71 8.12
C ALA A 22 -10.22 12.07 7.57
N PRO A 23 -9.30 13.04 7.37
CA PRO A 23 -9.60 14.38 6.85
C PRO A 23 -10.09 14.37 5.40
N SER A 24 -9.77 13.32 4.63
CA SER A 24 -10.20 13.17 3.25
C SER A 24 -10.44 11.70 2.94
N PRO A 25 -11.64 11.31 2.44
CA PRO A 25 -11.94 9.95 2.03
C PRO A 25 -11.00 9.43 0.93
N ARG A 26 -10.58 10.31 0.01
CA ARG A 26 -9.64 9.95 -1.07
C ARG A 26 -8.24 9.70 -0.53
N LEU A 27 -7.81 10.48 0.46
CA LEU A 27 -6.51 10.26 1.12
C LEU A 27 -6.53 8.98 1.96
N ALA A 28 -7.61 8.74 2.71
CA ALA A 28 -7.81 7.51 3.47
C ALA A 28 -7.71 6.28 2.55
N ALA A 29 -8.40 6.31 1.41
CA ALA A 29 -8.33 5.24 0.43
C ALA A 29 -6.95 5.09 -0.23
N ALA A 30 -6.22 6.20 -0.47
CA ALA A 30 -4.85 6.15 -0.97
C ALA A 30 -3.89 5.47 0.01
N VAL A 31 -4.02 5.78 1.31
CA VAL A 31 -3.25 5.13 2.39
C VAL A 31 -3.63 3.66 2.51
N MET A 32 -4.95 3.35 2.50
CA MET A 32 -5.46 1.99 2.51
C MET A 32 -4.93 1.17 1.31
N MET A 33 -4.92 1.75 0.12
CA MET A 33 -4.38 1.10 -1.06
C MET A 33 -2.89 0.83 -0.86
N THR A 34 -2.12 1.84 -0.46
CA THR A 34 -0.66 1.70 -0.24
C THR A 34 -0.34 0.59 0.77
N ILE A 35 -1.06 0.53 1.89
CA ILE A 35 -0.83 -0.51 2.90
C ILE A 35 -1.34 -1.90 2.44
N THR A 36 -2.38 -1.94 1.60
CA THR A 36 -2.82 -3.19 0.94
C THR A 36 -1.72 -3.72 0.01
N VAL A 37 -1.05 -2.85 -0.74
CA VAL A 37 0.10 -3.23 -1.58
C VAL A 37 1.20 -3.83 -0.73
N THR A 38 1.57 -3.17 0.38
CA THR A 38 2.57 -3.68 1.32
C THR A 38 2.22 -5.07 1.84
N MET A 39 0.96 -5.30 2.23
CA MET A 39 0.48 -6.62 2.65
C MET A 39 0.60 -7.65 1.52
N GLY A 40 0.18 -7.31 0.30
CA GLY A 40 0.27 -8.21 -0.85
C GLY A 40 1.70 -8.58 -1.19
N VAL A 41 2.61 -7.59 -1.23
CA VAL A 41 4.04 -7.82 -1.44
C VAL A 41 4.61 -8.71 -0.35
N TYR A 42 4.27 -8.49 0.91
CA TYR A 42 4.70 -9.36 1.99
C TYR A 42 4.23 -10.80 1.78
N LEU A 43 2.92 -11.01 1.66
CA LEU A 43 2.33 -12.35 1.58
C LEU A 43 2.82 -13.15 0.36
N VAL A 44 3.08 -12.48 -0.77
CA VAL A 44 3.45 -13.14 -2.03
C VAL A 44 4.96 -13.25 -2.22
N LEU A 45 5.73 -12.23 -1.83
CA LEU A 45 7.15 -12.15 -2.16
C LEU A 45 8.08 -12.37 -0.95
N LEU A 46 7.70 -11.93 0.24
CA LEU A 46 8.61 -11.93 1.40
C LEU A 46 8.27 -13.01 2.44
N ALA A 47 6.99 -13.36 2.60
CA ALA A 47 6.50 -14.35 3.55
C ALA A 47 6.85 -15.80 3.15
N PRO A 48 6.86 -16.18 1.85
CA PRO A 48 7.35 -17.50 1.47
C PRO A 48 8.83 -17.68 1.84
N ASP A 49 9.18 -18.86 2.37
CA ASP A 49 10.54 -19.18 2.85
C ASP A 49 11.65 -19.05 1.77
N SER A 50 11.25 -18.91 0.51
CA SER A 50 12.13 -18.59 -0.62
C SER A 50 12.80 -17.22 -0.50
N TYR A 51 12.27 -16.30 0.33
CA TYR A 51 12.90 -15.01 0.61
C TYR A 51 13.68 -15.05 1.93
N GLN A 52 14.99 -15.24 1.83
CA GLN A 52 15.93 -15.14 2.95
C GLN A 52 16.54 -13.74 2.97
N GLN A 53 16.26 -12.91 3.99
CA GLN A 53 17.01 -11.67 4.18
C GLN A 53 18.35 -11.97 4.86
N SER A 54 19.45 -11.65 4.18
CA SER A 54 20.81 -11.87 4.66
C SER A 54 21.01 -11.03 5.92
N GLY A 55 21.31 -11.66 7.05
CA GLY A 55 21.53 -10.99 8.33
C GLY A 55 20.62 -11.41 9.49
N GLY A 56 19.75 -12.42 9.32
CA GLY A 56 19.04 -13.11 10.41
C GLY A 56 17.95 -12.32 11.16
N ALA A 57 17.79 -11.02 10.87
CA ALA A 57 16.80 -10.16 11.52
C ALA A 57 15.37 -10.32 10.97
N TYR A 58 15.23 -10.80 9.72
CA TYR A 58 13.93 -11.05 9.12
C TYR A 58 13.50 -12.49 9.39
N ARG A 59 12.38 -12.66 10.08
CA ARG A 59 11.67 -13.94 10.20
C ARG A 59 10.28 -13.77 9.60
N PRO A 60 9.97 -14.46 8.48
CA PRO A 60 8.59 -14.53 8.03
C PRO A 60 7.71 -15.09 9.17
N PHE A 61 6.51 -14.55 9.32
CA PHE A 61 5.59 -14.86 10.44
C PHE A 61 6.12 -14.53 11.85
N GLY A 62 7.11 -13.63 11.95
CA GLY A 62 7.48 -13.03 13.23
C GLY A 62 6.47 -11.97 13.67
N LEU A 63 6.23 -11.84 14.98
CA LEU A 63 5.25 -10.90 15.55
C LEU A 63 5.35 -9.49 14.95
N THR A 64 6.54 -8.90 14.89
CA THR A 64 6.73 -7.55 14.32
C THR A 64 6.38 -7.49 12.84
N SER A 65 6.75 -8.54 12.09
CA SER A 65 6.47 -8.61 10.67
C SER A 65 4.97 -8.72 10.40
N ASP A 66 4.28 -9.59 11.13
CA ASP A 66 2.83 -9.78 10.97
C ASP A 66 2.04 -8.57 11.43
N LEU A 67 2.48 -7.89 12.49
CA LEU A 67 1.86 -6.65 12.94
C LEU A 67 1.87 -5.58 11.84
N VAL A 68 3.01 -5.41 11.16
CA VAL A 68 3.19 -4.37 10.15
C VAL A 68 2.62 -4.76 8.78
N HIS A 69 2.72 -6.04 8.40
CA HIS A 69 2.39 -6.49 7.05
C HIS A 69 1.04 -7.21 6.94
N VAL A 70 0.38 -7.54 8.05
CA VAL A 70 -0.93 -8.20 8.05
C VAL A 70 -1.92 -7.46 8.93
N VAL A 71 -1.64 -7.33 10.23
CA VAL A 71 -2.59 -6.79 11.21
C VAL A 71 -2.91 -5.33 10.93
N ALA A 72 -1.90 -4.47 10.81
CA ALA A 72 -2.11 -3.05 10.50
C ALA A 72 -2.85 -2.83 9.17
N PRO A 73 -2.48 -3.46 8.04
CA PRO A 73 -3.26 -3.37 6.80
C PRO A 73 -4.72 -3.77 6.97
N CYS A 74 -5.01 -4.91 7.62
CA CYS A 74 -6.37 -5.37 7.87
C CYS A 74 -7.18 -4.36 8.68
N LEU A 75 -6.56 -3.76 9.72
CA LEU A 75 -7.20 -2.72 10.53
C LEU A 75 -7.49 -1.45 9.73
N ILE A 76 -6.58 -1.03 8.84
CA ILE A 76 -6.79 0.14 7.98
C ILE A 76 -7.90 -0.11 6.95
N ILE A 77 -7.98 -1.32 6.38
CA ILE A 77 -9.07 -1.70 5.47
C ILE A 77 -10.41 -1.68 6.24
N ALA A 78 -10.43 -2.23 7.46
CA ALA A 78 -11.61 -2.21 8.32
C ALA A 78 -12.03 -0.78 8.70
N ASP A 79 -11.07 0.09 9.04
CA ASP A 79 -11.32 1.51 9.33
C ASP A 79 -11.94 2.22 8.12
N TRP A 80 -11.36 2.02 6.93
CA TRP A 80 -11.90 2.59 5.71
C TRP A 80 -13.33 2.10 5.47
N LEU A 81 -13.60 0.79 5.61
CA LEU A 81 -14.93 0.21 5.43
C LEU A 81 -15.95 0.81 6.41
N ALA A 82 -15.60 0.95 7.69
CA ALA A 82 -16.52 1.37 8.75
C ALA A 82 -16.72 2.89 8.85
N PHE A 83 -15.65 3.68 8.72
CA PHE A 83 -15.63 5.08 9.17
C PHE A 83 -15.38 6.10 8.06
N THR A 84 -15.01 5.67 6.85
CA THR A 84 -14.82 6.59 5.72
C THR A 84 -16.11 6.74 4.90
N PRO A 85 -16.57 7.97 4.60
CA PRO A 85 -17.69 8.21 3.70
C PRO A 85 -17.47 7.61 2.31
N LYS A 86 -18.43 6.80 1.85
CA LYS A 86 -18.37 6.09 0.56
C LYS A 86 -18.87 6.94 -0.61
N GLY A 87 -18.48 6.57 -1.83
CA GLY A 87 -18.87 7.22 -3.08
C GLY A 87 -18.04 8.45 -3.43
N ARG A 88 -16.89 8.62 -2.75
CA ARG A 88 -16.02 9.80 -2.88
C ARG A 88 -14.83 9.55 -3.79
N LEU A 89 -14.59 8.30 -4.20
CA LEU A 89 -13.51 7.96 -5.10
C LEU A 89 -13.81 8.35 -6.56
N ARG A 90 -12.77 8.83 -7.23
CA ARG A 90 -12.77 9.17 -8.65
C ARG A 90 -12.16 8.03 -9.45
N TRP A 91 -12.56 7.91 -10.70
CA TRP A 91 -12.13 6.81 -11.59
C TRP A 91 -10.61 6.80 -11.85
N PHE A 92 -9.93 7.95 -11.69
CA PHE A 92 -8.49 8.08 -11.86
C PHE A 92 -7.71 7.91 -10.55
N ASP A 93 -8.38 7.80 -9.39
CA ASP A 93 -7.71 7.61 -8.10
C ASP A 93 -6.87 6.32 -8.08
N PRO A 94 -7.36 5.16 -8.56
CA PRO A 94 -6.55 3.93 -8.65
C PRO A 94 -5.24 4.09 -9.43
N LEU A 95 -5.25 4.90 -10.49
CA LEU A 95 -4.06 5.18 -11.29
C LEU A 95 -3.07 6.08 -10.55
N MET A 96 -3.57 7.07 -9.80
CA MET A 96 -2.71 7.94 -8.98
C MET A 96 -2.10 7.21 -7.79
N TRP A 97 -2.73 6.14 -7.30
CA TRP A 97 -2.20 5.34 -6.20
C TRP A 97 -0.99 4.48 -6.57
N THR A 98 -0.63 4.39 -7.85
CA THR A 98 0.64 3.75 -8.27
C THR A 98 1.85 4.68 -8.12
N ILE A 99 1.65 5.97 -7.81
CA ILE A 99 2.76 6.92 -7.67
C ILE A 99 3.80 6.45 -6.63
N PRO A 100 3.44 6.00 -5.40
CA PRO A 100 4.43 5.54 -4.43
C PRO A 100 5.33 4.40 -4.91
N PRO A 101 4.82 3.27 -5.46
CA PRO A 101 5.70 2.21 -5.96
C PRO A 101 6.57 2.66 -7.14
N TYR A 102 6.05 3.49 -8.06
CA TYR A 102 6.87 4.02 -9.15
C TYR A 102 7.95 4.99 -8.65
N ALA A 103 7.64 5.83 -7.67
CA ALA A 103 8.62 6.70 -7.04
C ALA A 103 9.73 5.88 -6.35
N TYR A 104 9.37 4.77 -5.70
CA TYR A 104 10.35 3.84 -5.13
C TYR A 104 11.23 3.17 -6.20
N LEU A 105 10.66 2.75 -7.33
CA LEU A 105 11.44 2.18 -8.44
C LEU A 105 12.45 3.20 -8.97
N VAL A 106 12.02 4.45 -9.20
CA VAL A 106 12.92 5.54 -9.64
C VAL A 106 14.02 5.76 -8.62
N PHE A 107 13.68 5.87 -7.33
CA PHE A 107 14.66 5.99 -6.25
C PHE A 107 15.66 4.83 -6.26
N ALA A 108 15.18 3.59 -6.35
CA ALA A 108 16.01 2.42 -6.25
C ALA A 108 16.97 2.28 -7.42
N PHE A 109 16.51 2.48 -8.67
CA PHE A 109 17.39 2.46 -9.83
C PHE A 109 18.36 3.64 -9.85
N THR A 110 17.95 4.82 -9.38
CA THR A 110 18.85 5.97 -9.23
C THR A 110 19.96 5.66 -8.22
N ARG A 111 19.61 5.05 -7.08
CA ARG A 111 20.57 4.63 -6.06
C ARG A 111 21.59 3.62 -6.61
N ILE A 112 21.12 2.64 -7.38
CA ILE A 112 21.98 1.64 -8.05
C ILE A 112 22.91 2.31 -9.06
N ALA A 113 22.39 3.22 -9.88
CA ALA A 113 23.18 3.96 -10.86
C ALA A 113 24.28 4.82 -10.22
N LEU A 114 24.08 5.25 -8.97
CA LEU A 114 25.08 5.95 -8.16
C LEU A 114 26.07 5.02 -7.44
N GLY A 115 25.99 3.70 -7.68
CA GLY A 115 26.90 2.70 -7.14
C GLY A 115 26.61 2.28 -5.69
N ALA A 116 25.44 2.62 -5.14
CA ALA A 116 25.07 2.25 -3.79
C ALA A 116 24.30 0.91 -3.76
N ASP A 117 24.59 0.08 -2.75
CA ASP A 117 23.87 -1.16 -2.48
C ASP A 117 22.71 -0.95 -1.47
N PHE A 118 21.89 -1.99 -1.25
CA PHE A 118 20.82 -2.02 -0.24
C PHE A 118 21.23 -2.74 1.04
N GLY A 119 22.53 -2.81 1.32
CA GLY A 119 23.11 -3.52 2.45
C GLY A 119 23.37 -4.99 2.17
N ALA A 120 24.29 -5.58 2.96
CA ALA A 120 24.70 -6.98 2.87
C ALA A 120 25.09 -7.45 1.45
N GLY A 121 25.66 -6.54 0.63
CA GLY A 121 26.08 -6.82 -0.74
C GLY A 121 24.95 -6.96 -1.77
N ARG A 122 23.71 -6.58 -1.43
CA ARG A 122 22.57 -6.64 -2.36
C ARG A 122 22.48 -5.38 -3.20
N ILE A 123 22.74 -5.49 -4.50
CA ILE A 123 22.57 -4.37 -5.44
C ILE A 123 21.08 -4.06 -5.65
N TYR A 124 20.23 -5.08 -5.73
CA TYR A 124 18.79 -4.91 -5.93
C TYR A 124 18.02 -5.19 -4.63
N PRO A 125 17.01 -4.35 -4.29
CA PRO A 125 16.25 -4.53 -3.06
C PRO A 125 15.28 -5.73 -3.16
N TYR A 126 14.84 -6.07 -4.37
CA TYR A 126 13.91 -7.16 -4.61
C TYR A 126 14.32 -8.02 -5.81
N PRO A 127 14.04 -9.33 -5.79
CA PRO A 127 14.41 -10.24 -6.89
C PRO A 127 13.84 -9.85 -8.25
N PHE A 128 12.64 -9.27 -8.30
CA PHE A 128 12.01 -8.86 -9.55
C PHE A 128 12.67 -7.61 -10.19
N MET A 129 13.52 -6.91 -9.44
CA MET A 129 14.28 -5.75 -9.93
C MET A 129 15.67 -6.15 -10.43
N ASP A 130 16.08 -7.39 -10.19
CA ASP A 130 17.42 -7.86 -10.48
C ASP A 130 17.64 -7.96 -11.99
N ILE A 131 18.37 -7.00 -12.55
CA ILE A 131 18.67 -6.95 -13.99
C ILE A 131 19.68 -8.04 -14.36
N ASP A 132 20.57 -8.44 -13.44
CA ASP A 132 21.58 -9.45 -13.71
C ASP A 132 20.94 -10.84 -13.84
N VAL A 133 19.85 -11.08 -13.11
CA VAL A 133 19.07 -12.32 -13.17
C VAL A 133 17.98 -12.29 -14.25
N ASN A 134 17.20 -11.21 -14.34
CA ASN A 134 16.00 -11.15 -15.20
C ASN A 134 16.24 -10.48 -16.56
N GLY A 135 17.37 -9.77 -16.72
CA GLY A 135 17.57 -8.83 -17.82
C GLY A 135 16.61 -7.64 -17.78
N VAL A 136 16.88 -6.62 -18.59
CA VAL A 136 16.04 -5.41 -18.66
C VAL A 136 14.61 -5.76 -19.08
N GLY A 137 14.45 -6.64 -20.08
CA GLY A 137 13.14 -7.08 -20.56
C GLY A 137 12.33 -7.81 -19.48
N GLY A 138 12.96 -8.69 -18.70
CA GLY A 138 12.30 -9.40 -17.61
C GLY A 138 11.88 -8.47 -16.47
N VAL A 139 12.73 -7.51 -16.09
CA VAL A 139 12.38 -6.48 -15.09
C VAL A 139 11.18 -5.64 -15.54
N VAL A 140 11.14 -5.22 -16.81
CA VAL A 140 9.99 -4.49 -17.37
C VAL A 140 8.71 -5.32 -17.32
N LEU A 141 8.78 -6.62 -17.64
CA LEU A 141 7.63 -7.52 -17.54
C LEU A 141 7.12 -7.68 -16.10
N TRP A 142 8.03 -7.85 -15.14
CA TRP A 142 7.68 -7.91 -13.72
C TRP A 142 7.00 -6.64 -13.24
N ILE A 143 7.57 -5.47 -13.54
CA ILE A 143 6.99 -4.18 -13.17
C ILE A 143 5.61 -4.01 -13.82
N GLY A 144 5.48 -4.34 -15.11
CA GLY A 144 4.21 -4.28 -15.83
C GLY A 144 3.14 -5.18 -15.21
N ALA A 145 3.48 -6.42 -14.91
CA ALA A 145 2.57 -7.38 -14.27
C ALA A 145 2.13 -6.91 -12.88
N LEU A 146 3.07 -6.45 -12.05
CA LEU A 146 2.76 -5.90 -10.73
C LEU A 146 1.86 -4.67 -10.84
N SER A 147 2.14 -3.76 -11.77
CA SER A 147 1.31 -2.57 -11.98
C SER A 147 -0.12 -2.91 -12.40
N ILE A 148 -0.30 -3.92 -13.26
CA ILE A 148 -1.64 -4.41 -13.62
C ILE A 148 -2.37 -4.90 -12.37
N VAL A 149 -1.74 -5.77 -11.56
CA VAL A 149 -2.33 -6.28 -10.32
C VAL A 149 -2.72 -5.14 -9.36
N LEU A 150 -1.83 -4.16 -9.17
CA LEU A 150 -2.09 -3.01 -8.30
C LEU A 150 -3.25 -2.17 -8.80
N VAL A 151 -3.28 -1.85 -10.09
CA VAL A 151 -4.37 -1.07 -10.69
C VAL A 151 -5.69 -1.84 -10.59
N THR A 152 -5.68 -3.16 -10.81
CA THR A 152 -6.87 -4.02 -10.66
C THR A 152 -7.41 -3.99 -9.24
N ILE A 153 -6.55 -4.13 -8.22
CA ILE A 153 -6.96 -4.03 -6.81
C ILE A 153 -7.52 -2.63 -6.51
N GLY A 154 -6.86 -1.57 -6.99
CA GLY A 154 -7.32 -0.20 -6.82
C GLY A 154 -8.71 0.03 -7.44
N TYR A 155 -8.96 -0.51 -8.64
CA TYR A 155 -10.28 -0.47 -9.26
C TYR A 155 -11.32 -1.32 -8.52
N GLY A 156 -10.89 -2.42 -7.88
CA GLY A 156 -11.73 -3.20 -6.96
C GLY A 156 -12.23 -2.35 -5.79
N TYR A 157 -11.34 -1.58 -5.15
CA TYR A 157 -11.73 -0.63 -4.10
C TYR A 157 -12.62 0.50 -4.62
N TYR A 158 -12.34 1.03 -5.81
CA TYR A 158 -13.20 2.03 -6.45
C TYR A 158 -14.62 1.50 -6.70
N ALA A 159 -14.74 0.27 -7.22
CA ALA A 159 -16.03 -0.38 -7.44
C ALA A 159 -16.78 -0.62 -6.11
N LEU A 160 -16.07 -1.09 -5.09
CA LEU A 160 -16.62 -1.31 -3.75
C LEU A 160 -17.12 -0.01 -3.11
N ASP A 161 -16.36 1.09 -3.24
CA ASP A 161 -16.76 2.43 -2.78
C ASP A 161 -18.09 2.87 -3.42
N ARG A 162 -18.23 2.66 -4.73
CA ARG A 162 -19.46 3.00 -5.47
C ARG A 162 -20.63 2.10 -5.09
N LEU A 163 -20.39 0.81 -4.90
CA LEU A 163 -21.42 -0.14 -4.49
C LEU A 163 -21.97 0.19 -3.10
N LEU A 164 -21.08 0.41 -2.13
CA LEU A 164 -21.46 0.76 -0.75
C LEU A 164 -22.21 2.10 -0.69
N ALA A 165 -21.81 3.09 -1.50
CA ALA A 165 -22.53 4.35 -1.60
C ALA A 165 -23.96 4.19 -2.11
N ARG A 166 -24.17 3.36 -3.15
CA ARG A 166 -25.50 3.06 -3.69
C ARG A 166 -26.37 2.37 -2.66
N MET A 167 -25.85 1.37 -1.96
CA MET A 167 -26.61 0.63 -0.94
C MET A 167 -27.04 1.54 0.23
N ALA A 168 -26.20 2.51 0.61
CA ALA A 168 -26.55 3.47 1.65
C ALA A 168 -27.63 4.48 1.22
N GLN A 169 -27.83 4.72 -0.08
CA GLN A 169 -28.88 5.60 -0.60
C GLN A 169 -30.26 4.93 -0.68
N HIS A 170 -30.32 3.59 -0.60
CA HIS A 170 -31.55 2.80 -0.65
C HIS A 170 -32.07 2.39 0.74
N ARG A 171 -31.46 2.89 1.81
CA ARG A 171 -31.90 2.72 3.20
C ARG A 171 -32.48 4.02 3.73
#